data_AF-A0A9X4RUU0-F1
#
_entry.id   AF-A0A9X4RUU0-F1
#
_cell.length_a   1.000
_cell.length_b   1.000
_cell.length_c   1.000
_cell.angle_alpha   90.00
_cell.angle_beta   90.00
_cell.angle_gamma   90.00
#
_symmetry.space_group_name_H-M   'P 1'
#
loop_
_entity.id
_entity.type
_entity.pdbx_description
1 polymer ?
#
loop_
_entity_poly.entity_id
_entity_poly.type
_entity_poly.pdbx_seq_one_letter_code
_entity_poly.pdbx_strand_id
1 'polypeptide(L)'
;MNKVYLIIILLLISASGYIGFQLTESNEENQHLSTEIRNLENDIEDLESEIEELRTELDSKEKEVLSLNESLSEVQHFDKSVYSSRSSSRVSYTGATIRTNINGTFNGWEGDSVFKMMDGSVWQQAEYDYHYHYAYMPNVLIYSKNGSTYMSVEGVDKEIRVNKIY
;
A
#
# COMPACT_ATOMS: atom_id res chain seq x y z
N MET A 1 -29.57 -65.10 45.81
CA MET A 1 -29.42 -64.17 44.67
C MET A 1 -28.81 -64.91 43.49
N ASN A 2 -29.34 -64.71 42.28
CA ASN A 2 -28.92 -65.45 41.08
C ASN A 2 -27.63 -64.85 40.50
N LYS A 3 -26.61 -65.66 40.19
CA LYS A 3 -25.29 -65.20 39.71
C LYS A 3 -25.37 -64.30 38.47
N VAL A 4 -26.36 -64.54 37.60
CA VAL A 4 -26.64 -63.75 36.39
C VAL A 4 -26.96 -62.29 36.72
N TYR A 5 -27.74 -62.05 37.77
CA TYR A 5 -28.16 -60.70 38.17
C TYR A 5 -26.97 -59.85 38.66
N LEU A 6 -26.03 -60.49 39.37
CA LEU A 6 -24.79 -59.85 39.83
C LEU A 6 -23.89 -59.42 38.67
N ILE A 7 -23.77 -60.27 37.63
CA ILE A 7 -22.97 -59.97 36.43
C ILE A 7 -23.56 -58.76 35.68
N ILE A 8 -24.89 -58.71 35.52
CA ILE A 8 -25.56 -57.58 34.85
C ILE A 8 -25.32 -56.28 35.63
N ILE A 9 -25.44 -56.29 36.96
CA ILE A 9 -25.17 -55.10 37.79
C ILE A 9 -23.73 -54.61 37.62
N LEU A 10 -22.74 -55.53 37.64
CA LEU A 10 -21.34 -55.16 37.47
C LEU A 10 -21.06 -54.55 36.08
N LEU A 11 -21.64 -55.11 35.02
CA LEU A 11 -21.54 -54.56 33.67
C LEU A 11 -22.15 -53.15 33.61
N LEU A 12 -23.33 -52.92 34.19
CA LEU A 12 -23.97 -51.60 34.23
C LEU A 12 -23.15 -50.56 35.02
N ILE A 13 -22.53 -50.96 36.13
CA ILE A 13 -21.64 -50.09 36.90
C ILE A 13 -20.41 -49.72 36.06
N SER A 14 -19.79 -50.69 35.39
CA SER A 14 -18.61 -50.44 34.54
C SER A 14 -18.93 -49.53 33.34
N ALA A 15 -20.06 -49.75 32.68
CA ALA A 15 -20.52 -48.93 31.56
C ALA A 15 -20.83 -47.51 32.01
N SER A 16 -21.54 -47.35 33.14
CA SER A 16 -21.81 -46.04 33.74
C SER A 16 -20.53 -45.29 34.10
N GLY A 17 -19.55 -45.98 34.68
CA GLY A 17 -18.25 -45.40 35.01
C GLY A 17 -17.48 -44.93 33.77
N TYR A 18 -17.44 -45.76 32.73
CA TYR A 18 -16.78 -45.42 31.47
C TYR A 18 -17.44 -44.21 30.79
N ILE A 19 -18.77 -44.19 30.70
CA ILE A 19 -19.52 -43.06 30.13
C ILE A 19 -19.26 -41.78 30.94
N GLY A 20 -19.26 -41.88 32.27
CA GLY A 20 -18.96 -40.76 33.15
C GLY A 20 -17.57 -40.18 32.88
N PHE A 21 -16.55 -41.04 32.74
CA PHE A 21 -15.18 -40.61 32.44
C PHE A 21 -15.08 -39.87 31.10
N GLN A 22 -15.62 -40.44 30.02
CA GLN A 22 -15.63 -39.78 28.70
C GLN A 22 -16.39 -38.45 28.73
N LEU A 23 -17.47 -38.36 29.51
CA LEU A 23 -18.24 -37.12 29.65
C LEU A 23 -17.43 -36.02 30.35
N THR A 24 -16.64 -36.37 31.37
CA THR A 24 -15.72 -35.42 32.01
C THR A 24 -14.65 -34.89 31.04
N GLU A 25 -14.01 -35.78 30.28
CA GLU A 25 -12.99 -35.40 29.30
C GLU A 25 -13.56 -34.46 28.23
N SER A 26 -14.72 -34.82 27.67
CA SER A 26 -15.40 -33.97 26.68
C SER A 26 -15.86 -32.63 27.28
N ASN A 27 -16.22 -32.60 28.56
CA ASN A 27 -16.59 -31.34 29.24
C ASN A 27 -15.37 -30.43 29.44
N GLU A 28 -14.20 -30.98 29.75
CA GLU A 28 -12.95 -30.20 29.84
C GLU A 28 -12.55 -29.62 28.48
N GLU A 29 -12.65 -30.41 27.40
CA GLU A 29 -12.39 -29.95 26.04
C GLU A 29 -13.35 -28.80 25.64
N ASN A 30 -14.65 -28.94 25.95
CA ASN A 30 -15.63 -27.89 25.68
C ASN A 30 -15.33 -26.59 26.46
N GLN A 31 -14.85 -26.69 27.69
CA GLN A 31 -14.44 -25.51 28.47
C GLN A 31 -13.21 -24.82 27.87
N HIS A 32 -12.24 -25.61 27.41
CA HIS A 32 -11.07 -25.10 26.71
C HIS A 32 -11.47 -24.37 25.42
N LEU A 33 -12.25 -25.03 24.56
CA LEU A 33 -12.74 -24.45 23.31
C LEU A 33 -13.58 -23.19 23.54
N SER A 34 -14.43 -23.17 24.57
CA SER A 34 -15.19 -21.96 24.92
C SER A 34 -14.30 -20.80 25.33
N THR A 35 -13.16 -21.07 25.97
CA THR A 35 -12.20 -20.03 26.36
C THR A 35 -11.45 -19.50 25.15
N GLU A 36 -11.06 -20.39 24.23
CA GLU A 36 -10.40 -20.04 22.98
C GLU A 36 -11.32 -19.20 22.08
N ILE A 37 -12.59 -19.59 21.91
CA ILE A 37 -13.60 -18.81 21.19
C ILE A 37 -13.71 -17.40 21.77
N ARG A 38 -13.84 -17.29 23.10
CA ARG A 38 -13.95 -15.98 23.75
C ARG A 38 -12.71 -15.10 23.51
N ASN A 39 -11.52 -15.68 23.49
CA ASN A 39 -10.30 -14.92 23.20
C ASN A 39 -10.28 -14.46 21.73
N LEU A 40 -10.64 -15.33 20.79
CA LEU A 40 -10.75 -14.98 19.38
C LEU A 40 -11.81 -13.92 19.11
N GLU A 41 -12.95 -13.96 19.82
CA GLU A 41 -13.99 -12.93 19.75
C GLU A 41 -13.45 -11.57 20.19
N ASN A 42 -12.67 -11.51 21.28
CA ASN A 42 -12.03 -10.27 21.71
C ASN A 42 -11.01 -9.77 20.69
N ASP A 43 -10.17 -10.64 20.13
CA ASP A 43 -9.19 -10.26 19.11
C ASP A 43 -9.87 -9.70 17.85
N ILE A 44 -11.02 -10.26 17.46
CA ILE A 44 -11.84 -9.74 16.36
C ILE A 44 -12.37 -8.34 16.68
N GLU A 45 -12.89 -8.12 17.89
CA GLU A 45 -13.41 -6.81 18.32
C GLU A 45 -12.31 -5.74 18.28
N ASP A 46 -11.11 -6.06 18.77
CA ASP A 46 -9.96 -5.16 18.74
C ASP A 46 -9.54 -4.82 17.30
N LEU A 47 -9.49 -5.82 16.41
CA LEU A 47 -9.17 -5.62 15.00
C LEU A 47 -10.24 -4.81 14.27
N GLU A 48 -11.52 -5.02 14.58
CA GLU A 48 -12.62 -4.23 14.02
C GLU A 48 -12.52 -2.74 14.43
N SER A 49 -12.13 -2.48 15.68
CA SER A 49 -11.86 -1.11 16.16
C SER A 49 -10.69 -0.46 15.41
N GLU A 50 -9.59 -1.19 15.18
CA GLU A 50 -8.42 -0.70 14.44
C GLU A 50 -8.77 -0.38 12.98
N ILE A 51 -9.57 -1.23 12.32
CA ILE A 51 -10.04 -1.00 10.95
C ILE A 51 -10.87 0.29 10.88
N GLU A 52 -11.74 0.53 11.86
CA GLU A 52 -12.58 1.72 11.87
C GLU A 52 -11.75 2.99 12.08
N GLU A 53 -10.76 2.96 12.98
CA GLU A 53 -9.81 4.07 13.15
C GLU A 53 -9.08 4.40 11.84
N LEU A 54 -8.50 3.40 11.18
CA LEU A 54 -7.80 3.57 9.91
C LEU A 54 -8.70 4.14 8.80
N ARG A 55 -9.97 3.73 8.74
CA ARG A 55 -10.95 4.30 7.80
C ARG A 55 -11.19 5.78 8.05
N THR A 56 -11.34 6.18 9.32
CA THR A 56 -11.54 7.61 9.64
C THR A 56 -10.31 8.46 9.29
N GLU A 57 -9.11 7.91 9.48
CA GLU A 57 -7.88 8.59 9.07
C GLU A 57 -7.79 8.74 7.55
N LEU A 58 -8.12 7.68 6.79
CA LEU A 58 -8.15 7.72 5.34
C LEU A 58 -9.13 8.78 4.82
N ASP A 59 -10.35 8.82 5.36
CA ASP A 59 -11.37 9.83 5.01
C ASP A 59 -10.87 11.26 5.26
N SER A 60 -10.15 11.47 6.35
CA SER A 60 -9.53 12.76 6.68
C SER A 60 -8.45 13.13 5.65
N LYS A 61 -7.60 12.17 5.30
CA LYS A 61 -6.53 12.34 4.29
C LYS A 61 -7.09 12.59 2.89
N GLU A 62 -8.18 11.91 2.50
CA GLU A 62 -8.84 12.15 1.22
C GLU A 62 -9.39 13.58 1.13
N LYS A 63 -9.99 14.11 2.21
CA LYS A 63 -10.44 15.51 2.27
C LYS A 63 -9.28 16.49 2.17
N GLU A 64 -8.15 16.21 2.83
CA GLU A 64 -6.93 17.01 2.73
C GLU A 64 -6.44 17.07 1.27
N VAL A 65 -6.34 15.92 0.60
CA VAL A 65 -5.97 15.85 -0.83
C VAL A 65 -6.93 16.63 -1.72
N LEU A 66 -8.24 16.57 -1.47
CA LEU A 66 -9.22 17.34 -2.24
C LEU A 66 -8.99 18.85 -2.10
N SER A 67 -8.81 19.34 -0.88
CA SER A 67 -8.55 20.77 -0.63
C SER A 67 -7.23 21.26 -1.24
N LEU A 68 -6.20 20.41 -1.22
CA LEU A 68 -4.90 20.71 -1.84
C LEU A 68 -5.03 20.77 -3.37
N ASN A 69 -5.80 19.86 -3.97
CA ASN A 69 -6.05 19.86 -5.41
C ASN A 69 -6.87 21.07 -5.86
N GLU A 70 -7.87 21.48 -5.07
CA GLU A 70 -8.62 22.71 -5.32
C GLU A 70 -7.68 23.93 -5.30
N SER A 71 -6.85 24.05 -4.26
CA SER A 71 -5.85 25.12 -4.14
C SER A 71 -4.83 25.10 -5.29
N LEU A 72 -4.40 23.92 -5.74
CA LEU A 72 -3.49 23.78 -6.88
C LEU A 72 -4.13 24.24 -8.18
N SER A 73 -5.41 23.95 -8.39
CA SER A 73 -6.17 24.42 -9.55
C SER A 73 -6.20 25.95 -9.62
N GLU A 74 -6.47 26.62 -8.49
CA GLU A 74 -6.49 28.08 -8.40
C GLU A 74 -5.14 28.70 -8.80
N VAL A 75 -4.03 28.15 -8.29
CA VAL A 75 -2.68 28.63 -8.61
C VAL A 75 -2.33 28.40 -10.09
N GLN A 76 -2.71 27.27 -10.68
CA GLN A 76 -2.48 27.00 -12.10
C GLN A 76 -3.24 27.96 -13.02
N HIS A 77 -4.47 28.34 -12.65
CA HIS A 77 -5.25 29.32 -13.41
C HIS A 77 -4.69 30.75 -13.31
N PHE A 78 -4.06 31.10 -12.19
CA PHE A 78 -3.38 32.39 -12.01
C PHE A 78 -2.25 32.60 -13.02
N ASP A 79 -1.33 31.64 -13.18
CA ASP A 79 -0.22 31.74 -14.14
C ASP A 79 -0.71 32.01 -15.57
N LYS A 80 -1.76 31.30 -16.00
CA LYS A 80 -2.33 31.44 -17.35
C LYS A 80 -2.89 32.84 -17.63
N SER A 81 -3.46 33.49 -16.61
CA SER A 81 -3.98 34.87 -16.70
C SER A 81 -2.87 35.94 -16.68
N VAL A 82 -1.74 35.64 -16.05
CA VAL A 82 -0.56 36.50 -16.03
C VAL A 82 0.15 36.49 -17.39
N TYR A 83 0.20 35.33 -18.07
CA TYR A 83 0.78 35.22 -19.42
C TYR A 83 -0.05 35.95 -20.50
N SER A 84 -1.38 35.98 -20.39
CA SER A 84 -2.23 36.71 -21.36
C SER A 84 -2.19 38.24 -21.17
N SER A 85 -1.80 38.72 -19.98
CA SER A 85 -1.77 40.14 -19.63
C SER A 85 -0.41 40.83 -19.86
N ARG A 86 0.66 40.07 -20.12
CA ARG A 86 2.04 40.57 -20.32
C ARG A 86 2.62 40.20 -21.68
N SER A 87 1.86 40.41 -22.76
CA SER A 87 2.45 40.50 -24.10
C SER A 87 3.07 41.89 -24.32
N SER A 88 4.20 42.12 -23.66
CA SER A 88 5.24 43.08 -24.05
C SER A 88 6.36 42.98 -23.02
N SER A 89 7.32 42.07 -23.27
CA SER A 89 8.72 42.06 -22.79
C SER A 89 9.16 40.61 -22.67
N ARG A 90 10.05 40.19 -23.57
CA ARG A 90 10.57 38.82 -23.67
C ARG A 90 11.30 38.42 -22.38
N VAL A 91 10.73 37.48 -21.63
CA VAL A 91 11.47 36.64 -20.68
C VAL A 91 11.32 35.20 -21.17
N SER A 92 12.44 34.60 -21.55
CA SER A 92 12.50 33.23 -22.06
C SER A 92 12.49 32.26 -20.87
N TYR A 93 11.32 31.69 -20.58
CA TYR A 93 11.22 30.45 -19.80
C TYR A 93 11.43 29.28 -20.78
N THR A 94 12.58 28.62 -20.73
CA THR A 94 12.81 27.34 -21.42
C THR A 94 12.28 26.14 -20.60
N GLY A 95 11.38 26.38 -19.64
CA GLY A 95 10.90 25.41 -18.64
C GLY A 95 9.70 24.59 -19.09
N ALA A 96 9.90 23.64 -20.00
CA ALA A 96 8.91 22.61 -20.28
C ALA A 96 9.06 21.48 -19.26
N THR A 97 8.03 21.28 -18.43
CA THR A 97 7.89 20.10 -17.56
C THR A 97 7.10 19.03 -18.31
N ILE A 98 7.58 17.79 -18.31
CA ILE A 98 6.96 16.63 -18.98
C ILE A 98 6.45 15.68 -17.91
N ARG A 99 5.19 15.26 -18.02
CA ARG A 99 4.56 14.20 -17.21
C ARG A 99 4.19 13.05 -18.11
N THR A 100 4.68 11.84 -17.80
CA THR A 100 4.45 10.63 -18.59
C THR A 100 4.68 9.38 -17.73
N ASN A 101 4.76 8.20 -18.33
CA ASN A 101 5.10 6.95 -17.67
C ASN A 101 6.33 6.33 -18.33
N ILE A 102 7.12 5.60 -17.54
CA ILE A 102 8.10 4.66 -18.13
C ILE A 102 7.33 3.58 -18.88
N ASN A 103 7.81 3.26 -20.07
CA ASN A 103 7.26 2.20 -20.90
C ASN A 103 7.83 0.85 -20.45
N GLY A 104 7.06 0.16 -19.61
CA GLY A 104 7.39 -1.17 -19.08
C GLY A 104 7.96 -1.12 -17.67
N THR A 105 8.83 -2.08 -17.35
CA THR A 105 9.37 -2.26 -15.99
C THR A 105 10.50 -1.28 -15.69
N PHE A 106 10.43 -0.67 -14.52
CA PHE A 106 11.49 0.11 -13.90
C PHE A 106 12.05 -0.70 -12.72
N ASN A 107 13.37 -0.90 -12.69
CA ASN A 107 14.07 -1.63 -11.61
C ASN A 107 15.01 -0.73 -10.81
N GLY A 108 14.91 0.59 -10.98
CA GLY A 108 15.86 1.55 -10.46
C GLY A 108 16.87 2.03 -11.52
N TRP A 109 18.00 2.55 -11.05
CA TRP A 109 19.09 3.03 -11.90
C TRP A 109 20.47 2.59 -11.40
N GLU A 110 21.40 2.41 -12.34
CA GLU A 110 22.68 1.74 -12.13
C GLU A 110 23.91 2.49 -12.68
N GLY A 111 23.76 3.77 -13.03
CA GLY A 111 24.85 4.65 -13.46
C GLY A 111 24.81 5.02 -14.95
N ASP A 112 24.21 4.17 -15.79
CA ASP A 112 24.10 4.36 -17.24
C ASP A 112 22.71 4.03 -17.79
N SER A 113 21.72 3.94 -16.91
CA SER A 113 20.36 3.50 -17.21
C SER A 113 19.67 4.36 -18.29
N VAL A 114 18.91 3.69 -19.15
CA VAL A 114 18.13 4.30 -20.23
C VAL A 114 16.64 4.04 -20.00
N PHE A 115 15.87 5.12 -20.03
CA PHE A 115 14.44 5.10 -19.76
C PHE A 115 13.67 5.48 -21.03
N LYS A 116 12.82 4.57 -21.49
CA LYS A 116 11.87 4.84 -22.57
C LYS A 116 10.52 5.24 -21.99
N MET A 117 9.92 6.30 -22.50
CA MET A 117 8.63 6.80 -22.05
C MET A 117 7.49 6.30 -22.93
N MET A 118 6.26 6.37 -22.42
CA MET A 118 5.04 6.06 -23.17
C MET A 118 4.76 7.04 -24.31
N ASP A 119 5.27 8.28 -24.21
CA ASP A 119 5.19 9.28 -25.28
C ASP A 119 6.24 9.06 -26.40
N GLY A 120 7.07 8.03 -26.27
CA GLY A 120 8.11 7.67 -27.22
C GLY A 120 9.47 8.34 -26.98
N SER A 121 9.57 9.31 -26.06
CA SER A 121 10.84 9.94 -25.71
C SER A 121 11.78 8.97 -24.98
N VAL A 122 13.09 9.18 -25.14
CA VAL A 122 14.12 8.35 -24.49
C VAL A 122 15.12 9.24 -23.75
N TRP A 123 15.37 8.87 -22.50
CA TRP A 123 16.21 9.61 -21.56
C TRP A 123 17.28 8.71 -20.98
N GLN A 124 18.51 9.20 -20.87
CA GLN A 124 19.62 8.47 -20.28
C GLN A 124 20.10 9.17 -19.01
N GLN A 125 20.44 8.38 -18.00
CA GLN A 125 21.09 8.85 -16.78
C GLN A 125 22.36 9.65 -17.10
N ALA A 126 22.51 10.80 -16.44
CA ALA A 126 23.55 11.79 -16.70
C ALA A 126 24.38 12.14 -15.44
N GLU A 127 24.17 11.39 -14.35
CA GLU A 127 24.97 11.43 -13.14
C GLU A 127 25.11 10.02 -12.55
N TYR A 128 26.22 9.77 -11.87
CA TYR A 128 26.51 8.46 -11.27
C TYR A 128 25.76 8.33 -9.94
N ASP A 129 24.74 7.47 -9.91
CA ASP A 129 23.99 7.08 -8.71
C ASP A 129 23.44 5.66 -8.89
N TYR A 130 23.17 4.99 -7.77
CA TYR A 130 22.54 3.68 -7.71
C TYR A 130 21.32 3.72 -6.83
N HIS A 131 20.22 3.19 -7.35
CA HIS A 131 19.00 3.02 -6.59
C HIS A 131 18.26 1.80 -7.10
N TYR A 132 17.82 0.94 -6.20
CA TYR A 132 16.97 -0.21 -6.55
C TYR A 132 15.53 0.11 -6.20
N HIS A 133 14.64 0.03 -7.18
CA HIS A 133 13.21 0.20 -6.96
C HIS A 133 12.44 -0.48 -8.08
N TYR A 134 11.56 -1.41 -7.72
CA TYR A 134 10.72 -2.11 -8.70
C TYR A 134 9.38 -1.41 -8.87
N ALA A 135 9.04 -1.04 -10.10
CA ALA A 135 7.70 -0.56 -10.47
C ALA A 135 7.36 -0.94 -11.92
N TYR A 136 6.08 -1.19 -12.20
CA TYR A 136 5.60 -1.43 -13.56
C TYR A 136 4.86 -0.19 -14.08
N MET A 137 5.35 0.36 -15.19
CA MET A 137 4.85 1.59 -15.82
C MET A 137 4.69 2.80 -14.86
N PRO A 138 5.68 3.10 -13.99
CA PRO A 138 5.55 4.18 -13.00
C PRO A 138 5.36 5.55 -13.65
N ASN A 139 4.66 6.45 -12.96
CA ASN A 139 4.59 7.85 -13.36
C ASN A 139 5.96 8.53 -13.20
N VAL A 140 6.28 9.41 -14.15
CA VAL A 140 7.51 10.20 -14.11
C VAL A 140 7.26 11.67 -14.38
N LEU A 141 8.03 12.51 -13.70
CA LEU A 141 8.10 13.94 -13.89
C LEU A 141 9.50 14.31 -14.37
N ILE A 142 9.61 14.89 -15.56
CA ILE A 142 10.88 15.37 -16.12
C ILE A 142 10.85 16.88 -16.19
N TYR A 143 11.85 17.54 -15.61
CA TYR A 143 11.88 18.99 -15.51
C TYR A 143 13.30 19.55 -15.51
N SER A 144 13.44 20.82 -15.87
CA SER A 144 14.75 21.49 -15.91
C SER A 144 14.92 22.42 -14.71
N LYS A 145 16.04 22.28 -14.00
CA LYS A 145 16.43 23.08 -12.85
C LYS A 145 17.92 23.43 -12.98
N ASN A 146 18.26 24.71 -12.85
CA ASN A 146 19.65 25.20 -12.91
C ASN A 146 20.43 24.73 -14.17
N GLY A 147 19.77 24.67 -15.33
CA GLY A 147 20.40 24.26 -16.59
C GLY A 147 20.65 22.76 -16.74
N SER A 148 20.16 21.93 -15.82
CA SER A 148 20.17 20.47 -15.94
C SER A 148 18.74 19.93 -15.93
N THR A 149 18.54 18.78 -16.57
CA THR A 149 17.25 18.09 -16.60
C THR A 149 17.27 16.93 -15.61
N TYR A 150 16.19 16.79 -14.85
CA TYR A 150 16.02 15.79 -13.81
C TYR A 150 14.76 14.98 -14.09
N MET A 151 14.78 13.71 -13.68
CA MET A 151 13.65 12.79 -13.68
C MET A 151 13.35 12.39 -12.24
N SER A 152 12.10 12.53 -11.85
CA SER A 152 11.54 11.97 -10.62
C SER A 152 10.58 10.85 -10.99
N VAL A 153 10.73 9.70 -10.33
CA VAL A 153 9.91 8.49 -10.54
C VAL A 153 9.03 8.31 -9.31
N GLU A 154 7.75 8.05 -9.54
CA GLU A 154 6.80 7.73 -8.46
C GLU A 154 7.32 6.56 -7.60
N GLY A 155 7.22 6.71 -6.28
CA GLY A 155 7.72 5.71 -5.32
C GLY A 155 9.23 5.80 -5.03
N VAL A 156 9.96 6.68 -5.72
CA VAL A 156 11.38 6.95 -5.44
C VAL A 156 11.54 8.34 -4.81
N ASP A 157 12.21 8.38 -3.67
CA ASP A 157 12.47 9.60 -2.88
C ASP A 157 13.57 10.49 -3.46
N LYS A 158 14.27 9.99 -4.49
CA LYS A 158 15.36 10.67 -5.19
C LYS A 158 14.97 11.09 -6.61
N GLU A 159 15.56 12.19 -7.05
CA GLU A 159 15.62 12.57 -8.46
C GLU A 159 16.96 12.14 -9.07
N ILE A 160 16.96 11.93 -10.39
CA ILE A 160 18.17 11.60 -11.15
C ILE A 160 18.34 12.56 -12.32
N ARG A 161 19.54 13.08 -12.52
CA ARG A 161 19.89 13.89 -13.69
C ARG A 161 19.84 13.04 -14.96
N VAL A 162 19.19 13.54 -16.00
CA VAL A 162 19.03 12.85 -17.29
C VAL A 162 19.31 13.75 -18.47
N ASN A 163 19.73 13.14 -19.59
CA ASN A 163 19.81 13.78 -20.90
C ASN A 163 18.82 13.12 -21.85
N LYS A 164 18.12 13.92 -22.65
CA LYS A 164 17.29 13.39 -23.74
C LYS A 164 18.19 12.88 -24.85
N ILE A 165 17.95 11.66 -25.32
CA ILE A 165 18.71 11.06 -26.42
C ILE A 165 17.88 10.80 -27.68
N TYR A 166 16.56 10.63 -27.55
CA TYR A 166 15.60 10.54 -28.68
C TYR A 166 14.27 11.21 -28.33
#